data_AF-A0A351IT17-F1
#
_entry.id   AF-A0A351IT17-F1
#
_cell.length_a   1.000
_cell.length_b   1.000
_cell.length_c   1.000
_cell.angle_alpha   90.00
_cell.angle_beta   90.00
_cell.angle_gamma   90.00
#
_symmetry.space_group_name_H-M   'P 1'
#
loop_
_entity.id
_entity.type
_entity.pdbx_description
1 polymer ?
#
loop_
_entity_poly.entity_id
_entity_poly.type
_entity_poly.pdbx_seq_one_letter_code
_entity_poly.pdbx_strand_id
1 'polypeptide(L)' 'MDAVSDKSLGAVAPTDPAPRPPTATVLAVLVTRDPGPAFDAVMEALAAQDHARLEVLLVDVGDAPAA' A
#
# COMPACT_ATOMS: atom_id res chain seq x y z
N MET A 1 -63.48 -5.05 -7.51
CA MET A 1 -62.59 -5.39 -6.39
C MET A 1 -61.19 -5.51 -6.93
N ASP A 2 -60.40 -4.50 -6.58
CA ASP A 2 -59.12 -4.13 -7.13
C ASP A 2 -57.97 -5.03 -6.70
N ALA A 3 -56.98 -5.05 -7.60
CA ALA A 3 -55.58 -5.46 -7.49
C ALA A 3 -55.09 -5.97 -6.12
N VAL A 4 -54.68 -7.24 -6.08
CA VAL A 4 -53.73 -7.76 -5.09
C VAL A 4 -52.34 -7.25 -5.47
N SER A 5 -52.00 -6.05 -5.01
CA SER A 5 -50.64 -5.48 -5.06
C SER A 5 -49.85 -5.86 -3.81
N ASP A 6 -48.53 -5.86 -3.98
CA ASP A 6 -47.48 -5.98 -2.96
C ASP A 6 -47.05 -7.39 -2.54
N LYS A 7 -46.55 -8.13 -3.53
CA LYS A 7 -45.48 -9.10 -3.31
C LYS A 7 -44.27 -8.36 -2.75
N SER A 8 -44.11 -8.44 -1.43
CA SER A 8 -43.03 -7.88 -0.63
C SER A 8 -41.67 -8.10 -1.30
N LEU A 9 -41.00 -6.99 -1.62
CA LEU A 9 -39.60 -6.95 -2.04
C LEU A 9 -38.77 -7.49 -0.88
N GLY A 10 -38.41 -8.77 -0.95
CA GLY A 10 -37.50 -9.40 0.00
C GLY A 10 -36.22 -8.57 0.05
N ALA A 11 -35.92 -8.02 1.23
CA ALA A 11 -34.68 -7.30 1.48
C ALA A 11 -33.51 -8.20 1.08
N VAL A 12 -32.75 -7.77 0.07
CA VAL A 12 -31.47 -8.39 -0.28
C VAL A 12 -30.57 -8.23 0.94
N ALA A 13 -30.25 -9.34 1.59
CA ALA A 13 -29.26 -9.38 2.66
C ALA A 13 -27.94 -8.79 2.14
N PRO A 14 -27.20 -8.00 2.96
CA PRO A 14 -25.89 -7.51 2.56
C PRO A 14 -25.01 -8.72 2.24
N THR A 15 -24.69 -8.90 0.96
CA THR A 15 -23.66 -9.83 0.53
C THR A 15 -22.36 -9.41 1.21
N ASP A 16 -21.84 -10.28 2.08
CA ASP A 16 -20.52 -10.15 2.68
C ASP A 16 -19.50 -9.80 1.57
N PRO A 17 -18.77 -8.69 1.66
CA PRO A 17 -17.83 -8.30 0.61
C PRO A 17 -16.81 -9.41 0.41
N ALA A 18 -16.64 -9.83 -0.85
CA ALA A 18 -15.72 -10.90 -1.21
C ALA A 18 -14.29 -10.61 -0.67
N PRO A 19 -13.52 -11.63 -0.27
CA PRO A 19 -12.16 -11.47 0.20
C PRO A 19 -11.34 -10.67 -0.83
N ARG A 20 -10.80 -9.53 -0.42
CA ARG A 20 -9.95 -8.71 -1.28
C ARG A 20 -8.67 -9.51 -1.61
N PRO A 21 -8.25 -9.59 -2.88
CA PRO A 21 -7.02 -10.27 -3.23
C PRO A 21 -5.84 -9.67 -2.44
N PRO A 22 -4.84 -10.50 -2.07
CA PRO A 22 -3.69 -10.03 -1.30
C PRO A 22 -3.00 -8.91 -2.09
N THR A 23 -2.84 -7.74 -1.46
CA THR A 23 -2.15 -6.63 -2.12
C THR A 23 -0.71 -7.04 -2.40
N ALA A 24 -0.26 -6.82 -3.64
CA ALA A 24 1.14 -7.04 -4.02
C ALA A 24 2.05 -6.22 -3.11
N THR A 25 3.08 -6.87 -2.55
CA THR A 25 4.08 -6.20 -1.72
C THR A 25 5.11 -5.54 -2.62
N VAL A 26 5.41 -4.27 -2.37
CA VAL A 26 6.44 -3.50 -3.06
C VAL A 26 7.65 -3.38 -2.12
N LEU A 27 8.83 -3.76 -2.60
CA LEU A 27 10.09 -3.57 -1.89
C LEU A 27 10.93 -2.52 -2.61
N ALA A 28 11.21 -1.40 -1.94
CA ALA A 28 12.18 -0.41 -2.40
C ALA A 28 13.56 -0.73 -1.80
N VAL A 29 14.58 -0.83 -2.63
CA VAL A 29 15.97 -1.03 -2.18
C VAL A 29 16.75 0.26 -2.40
N LEU A 30 17.24 0.85 -1.32
CA LEU A 30 18.10 2.04 -1.36
C LEU A 30 19.53 1.62 -1.05
N VAL A 31 20.46 1.92 -1.95
CA VAL A 31 21.90 1.73 -1.71
C VAL A 31 22.53 3.09 -1.51
N THR A 32 23.16 3.31 -0.36
CA THR A 32 23.70 4.62 0.02
C THR A 32 25.16 4.52 0.45
N ARG A 33 25.94 5.51 0.06
CA ARG A 33 27.27 5.79 0.60
C ARG A 33 27.26 7.24 1.06
N ASP A 34 27.49 7.48 2.35
CA ASP A 34 27.38 8.81 2.96
C ASP A 34 26.06 9.52 2.58
N PRO A 35 24.89 8.98 3.00
CA PRO A 35 23.60 9.55 2.66
C PRO A 35 23.47 10.96 3.26
N GLY A 36 23.68 11.96 2.41
CA GLY A 36 23.52 13.36 2.74
C GLY A 36 22.05 13.81 2.86
N PRO A 37 21.78 15.12 2.87
CA PRO A 37 20.45 15.70 3.14
C PRO A 37 19.33 15.25 2.19
N ALA A 38 19.68 14.73 1.01
CA ALA A 38 18.69 14.20 0.07
C ALA A 38 18.03 12.90 0.55
N PHE A 39 18.64 12.19 1.51
CA PHE A 39 18.12 10.93 2.03
C PHE A 39 16.72 11.09 2.66
N ASP A 40 16.54 12.11 3.49
CA ASP A 40 15.26 12.39 4.14
C ASP A 40 14.16 12.67 3.12
N ALA A 41 14.47 13.45 2.08
CA ALA A 41 13.51 13.73 1.01
C ALA A 41 13.11 12.47 0.22
N VAL A 42 14.04 11.53 0.01
CA VAL A 42 13.74 10.25 -0.65
C VAL A 42 12.86 9.38 0.26
N MET A 43 13.13 9.34 1.55
CA MET A 43 12.32 8.59 2.52
C MET A 43 10.90 9.18 2.63
N GLU A 44 10.76 10.50 2.63
CA GLU A 44 9.47 11.19 2.59
C GLU A 44 8.69 10.85 1.30
N ALA A 45 9.36 10.88 0.14
CA ALA A 45 8.74 10.54 -1.13
C ALA A 45 8.27 9.07 -1.18
N LEU A 46 9.05 8.14 -0.60
CA LEU A 46 8.66 6.73 -0.47
C LEU A 46 7.46 6.57 0.47
N ALA A 47 7.45 7.27 1.60
CA ALA A 47 6.32 7.22 2.55
C ALA A 47 5.02 7.79 1.94
N ALA A 48 5.12 8.71 0.98
CA ALA A 48 3.97 9.29 0.29
C ALA A 48 3.37 8.39 -0.81
N GLN A 49 3.96 7.23 -1.12
CA GLN A 49 3.45 6.33 -2.16
C GLN A 49 2.15 5.66 -1.72
N ASP A 50 1.17 5.57 -2.63
CA ASP A 50 -0.10 4.87 -2.41
C ASP A 50 0.03 3.36 -2.67
N HIS A 51 0.90 2.73 -1.88
CA HIS A 51 1.08 1.29 -1.87
C HIS A 51 0.62 0.73 -0.54
N ALA A 52 -0.38 -0.15 -0.56
CA ALA A 52 -0.93 -0.71 0.68
C ALA A 52 0.11 -1.52 1.48
N ARG A 53 1.20 -1.95 0.84
CA ARG A 53 2.33 -2.62 1.48
C ARG A 53 3.65 -2.28 0.79
N LEU A 54 4.25 -1.17 1.22
CA LEU A 54 5.61 -0.76 0.86
C LEU A 54 6.58 -1.12 1.98
N GLU A 55 7.65 -1.82 1.63
CA GLU A 55 8.79 -2.12 2.51
C GLU A 55 10.04 -1.43 1.92
N VAL A 56 10.93 -0.93 2.78
CA VAL A 56 12.17 -0.27 2.35
C VAL A 56 13.37 -1.00 2.95
N LEU A 57 14.29 -1.47 2.12
CA LEU A 57 15.57 -2.04 2.53
C LEU A 57 16.68 -1.03 2.22
N LEU A 58 17.35 -0.55 3.26
CA LEU A 58 18.53 0.29 3.14
C LEU A 58 19.81 -0.56 3.18
N VAL A 59 20.66 -0.38 2.18
CA VAL A 59 21.99 -0.97 2.08
C VAL A 59 23.00 0.17 2.18
N ASP A 60 23.55 0.35 3.38
CA ASP A 60 24.69 1.24 3.59
C ASP A 60 25.98 0.52 3.20
N VAL A 61 26.68 1.04 2.19
CA VAL A 61 27.97 0.49 1.72
C VAL A 61 29.17 1.03 2.48
N GLY A 62 28.95 1.87 3.51
CA GLY A 62 29.99 2.44 4.34
C GLY A 62 30.93 3.37 3.56
N ASP A 63 31.87 3.98 4.29
CA ASP A 63 32.83 4.90 3.71
C ASP A 63 33.97 4.17 2.99
N ALA A 64 34.61 4.80 2.01
CA ALA A 64 35.82 4.24 1.41
C ALA A 64 36.94 4.25 2.46
N PRO A 65 37.72 3.15 2.63
CA PRO A 65 38.88 3.18 3.49
C PRO A 65 39.85 4.26 2.99
N ALA A 66 40.33 5.11 3.91
CA ALA A 66 41.31 6.14 3.59
C ALA A 66 42.57 5.49 2.97
N ALA A 67 42.96 5.99 1.79
CA ALA A 67 44.14 5.54 1.04
C ALA A 67 45.45 6.06 1.64
#